data_AF-A0A3P7DW07-F1
#
_entry.id   AF-A0A3P7DW07-F1
#
_cell.length_a   1.000
_cell.length_b   1.000
_cell.length_c   1.000
_cell.angle_alpha   90.00
_cell.angle_beta   90.00
_cell.angle_gamma   90.00
#
_symmetry.space_group_name_H-M   'P 1'
#
loop_
_entity.id
_entity.type
_entity.pdbx_description
1 polymer ?
#
loop_
_entity_poly.entity_id
_entity_poly.type
_entity_poly.pdbx_seq_one_letter_code
_entity_poly.pdbx_strand_id
1 'polypeptide(L)'
;MKIYLGGIRQIPNTKHHTTAIYGIAFTIPAYIIIGNSSSANGFYIGLALYAIASSLVVPCMTSCISNEATDDVKGVTIGVFRCLGALARAIGPLFASTVFWLFDPTICYMIGGVLLFIPLFMLRHLSSEINAIKEE
;
A
#
# COMPACT_ATOMS: atom_id res chain seq x y z
N MET A 1 -17.88 22.81 4.16
CA MET A 1 -16.81 22.54 3.19
C MET A 1 -16.62 21.02 3.06
N LYS A 2 -17.39 20.37 2.17
CA LYS A 2 -17.27 18.93 1.89
C LYS A 2 -16.02 18.72 1.04
N ILE A 3 -14.90 18.39 1.69
CA ILE A 3 -13.63 18.12 1.03
C ILE A 3 -13.80 16.90 0.11
N TYR A 4 -13.42 17.10 -1.15
CA TYR A 4 -13.47 16.17 -2.29
C TYR A 4 -12.56 14.92 -2.11
N LEU A 5 -12.60 14.23 -0.97
CA LEU A 5 -12.09 12.84 -0.86
C LEU A 5 -13.05 11.82 -1.52
N GLY A 6 -13.79 12.27 -2.55
CA GLY A 6 -15.09 11.75 -2.99
C GLY A 6 -15.08 10.62 -4.04
N GLY A 7 -13.92 10.16 -4.52
CA GLY A 7 -13.85 9.02 -5.45
C GLY A 7 -13.85 7.64 -4.75
N ILE A 8 -13.43 7.61 -3.49
CA ILE A 8 -13.21 6.36 -2.71
C ILE A 8 -14.44 5.96 -1.90
N ARG A 9 -15.37 6.91 -1.67
CA ARG A 9 -16.62 6.72 -0.90
C ARG A 9 -17.67 5.87 -1.62
N GLN A 10 -17.41 5.43 -2.86
CA GLN A 10 -18.30 4.55 -3.62
C GLN A 10 -17.90 3.08 -3.55
N ILE A 11 -16.76 2.74 -2.91
CA ILE A 11 -16.37 1.34 -2.75
C ILE A 11 -17.24 0.74 -1.64
N PRO A 12 -18.04 -0.30 -1.92
CA PRO A 12 -18.83 -0.95 -0.89
C PRO A 12 -17.89 -1.50 0.20
N ASN A 13 -18.28 -1.39 1.47
CA ASN A 13 -17.47 -1.80 2.62
C ASN A 13 -16.90 -3.22 2.48
N THR A 14 -17.61 -4.09 1.76
CA THR A 14 -17.23 -5.47 1.48
C THR A 14 -16.04 -5.65 0.54
N LYS A 15 -15.64 -4.62 -0.22
CA LYS A 15 -14.59 -4.72 -1.25
C LYS A 15 -13.30 -3.97 -0.90
N HIS A 16 -13.20 -3.32 0.27
CA HIS A 16 -11.98 -2.56 0.61
C HIS A 16 -10.72 -3.43 0.69
N HIS A 17 -10.83 -4.65 1.25
CA HIS A 17 -9.71 -5.60 1.29
C HIS A 17 -9.25 -5.99 -0.12
N THR A 18 -10.19 -6.33 -1.00
CA THR A 18 -9.87 -6.71 -2.39
C THR A 18 -9.27 -5.54 -3.16
N THR A 19 -9.80 -4.32 -2.99
CA THR A 19 -9.24 -3.11 -3.62
C THR A 19 -7.82 -2.81 -3.11
N ALA A 20 -7.55 -3.01 -1.82
CA ALA A 20 -6.21 -2.88 -1.26
C ALA A 20 -5.24 -3.93 -1.84
N ILE A 21 -5.68 -5.18 -2.03
CA ILE A 21 -4.89 -6.22 -2.71
C ILE A 21 -4.55 -5.80 -4.13
N TYR A 22 -5.54 -5.32 -4.91
CA TYR A 22 -5.28 -4.84 -6.27
C TYR A 22 -4.31 -3.66 -6.26
N GLY A 23 -4.45 -2.71 -5.34
CA GLY A 23 -3.52 -1.58 -5.20
C GLY A 23 -2.07 -2.03 -4.97
N ILE A 24 -1.84 -2.97 -4.03
CA ILE A 24 -0.50 -3.51 -3.78
C ILE A 24 0.01 -4.30 -5.00
N ALA A 25 -0.85 -5.10 -5.64
CA ALA A 25 -0.50 -5.87 -6.82
C ALA A 25 -0.08 -4.98 -8.01
N PHE A 26 -0.74 -3.82 -8.21
CA PHE A 26 -0.33 -2.82 -9.20
C PHE A 26 0.96 -2.10 -8.82
N THR A 27 1.29 -2.00 -7.54
CA THR A 27 2.52 -1.32 -7.09
C THR A 27 3.78 -2.12 -7.50
N ILE A 28 3.71 -3.46 -7.50
CA ILE A 28 4.83 -4.34 -7.86
C ILE A 28 5.36 -4.09 -9.30
N PRO A 29 4.54 -4.15 -10.37
CA PRO A 29 5.01 -3.85 -11.72
C PRO A 29 5.48 -2.40 -11.86
N ALA A 30 4.91 -1.45 -11.11
CA ALA A 30 5.41 -0.08 -11.07
C ALA A 30 6.88 -0.03 -10.62
N TYR A 31 7.27 -0.71 -9.54
CA TYR A 31 8.66 -0.75 -9.08
C TYR A 31 9.61 -1.41 -10.10
N ILE A 32 9.16 -2.47 -10.78
CA ILE A 32 9.95 -3.14 -11.83
C ILE A 32 10.18 -2.20 -13.02
N ILE A 33 9.12 -1.50 -13.46
CA ILE A 33 9.22 -0.51 -14.55
C ILE A 33 10.15 0.62 -14.16
N ILE A 34 10.04 1.16 -12.94
CA ILE A 34 10.88 2.25 -12.45
C ILE A 34 12.35 1.83 -12.39
N GLY A 35 12.66 0.64 -11.86
CA GLY A 35 14.05 0.17 -11.71
C GLY A 35 14.77 -0.14 -13.02
N ASN A 36 14.05 -0.57 -14.06
CA ASN A 36 14.62 -0.91 -15.37
C ASN A 36 14.55 0.24 -16.39
N SER A 37 14.04 1.41 -16.01
CA SER A 37 13.80 2.47 -16.98
C SER A 37 15.06 3.27 -17.30
N SER A 38 15.67 2.99 -18.44
CA SER A 38 16.77 3.81 -18.99
C SER A 38 16.28 5.07 -19.72
N SER A 39 14.96 5.27 -19.86
CA SER A 39 14.35 6.39 -20.59
C SER A 39 13.40 7.18 -19.70
N ALA A 40 13.45 8.52 -19.77
CA ALA A 40 12.61 9.41 -18.97
C ALA A 40 11.10 9.11 -19.11
N ASN A 41 10.65 8.76 -20.33
CA ASN A 41 9.24 8.45 -20.58
C ASN A 41 8.80 7.17 -19.86
N GLY A 42 9.66 6.15 -19.81
CA GLY A 42 9.35 4.90 -19.10
C GLY A 42 9.27 5.12 -17.58
N PHE A 43 10.14 5.98 -17.05
CA PHE A 43 10.12 6.36 -15.64
C PHE A 43 8.82 7.08 -15.26
N TYR A 44 8.35 8.02 -16.09
CA TYR A 44 7.07 8.70 -15.86
C TYR A 44 5.85 7.76 -15.91
N ILE A 45 5.86 6.76 -16.81
CA ILE A 45 4.79 5.74 -16.86
C ILE A 45 4.78 4.93 -15.56
N GLY A 46 5.96 4.51 -15.07
CA GLY A 46 6.11 3.82 -13.80
C GLY A 46 5.60 4.64 -12.60
N LEU A 47 5.95 5.93 -12.57
CA LEU A 47 5.48 6.87 -11.54
C LEU A 47 3.96 7.11 -11.59
N ALA A 48 3.38 7.23 -12.79
CA ALA A 48 1.93 7.38 -12.94
C ALA A 48 1.18 6.15 -12.39
N LEU A 49 1.69 4.95 -12.68
CA LEU A 49 1.13 3.70 -12.19
C LEU A 49 1.30 3.55 -10.67
N TYR A 50 2.47 3.93 -10.13
CA TYR A 50 2.73 4.01 -8.69
C TYR A 50 1.78 4.99 -7.99
N ALA A 51 1.55 6.18 -8.56
CA ALA A 51 0.68 7.20 -7.98
C ALA A 51 -0.77 6.72 -7.86
N ILE A 52 -1.30 6.07 -8.91
CA ILE A 52 -2.64 5.47 -8.90
C ILE A 52 -2.73 4.40 -7.81
N ALA A 53 -1.75 3.48 -7.78
CA ALA A 53 -1.73 2.40 -6.81
C ALA A 53 -1.65 2.91 -5.36
N SER A 54 -0.72 3.81 -5.06
CA SER A 54 -0.54 4.41 -3.73
C SER A 54 -1.76 5.22 -3.28
N SER A 55 -2.49 5.86 -4.21
CA SER A 55 -3.70 6.63 -3.90
C SER A 55 -4.84 5.74 -3.40
N LEU A 56 -4.87 4.47 -3.80
CA LEU A 56 -5.89 3.50 -3.42
C LEU A 56 -5.54 2.79 -2.11
N VAL A 57 -4.28 2.38 -1.93
CA VAL A 57 -3.87 1.53 -0.79
C VAL A 57 -4.07 2.24 0.55
N VAL A 58 -3.60 3.47 0.73
CA VAL A 58 -3.63 4.15 2.04
C VAL A 58 -5.08 4.40 2.51
N PRO A 59 -5.98 4.96 1.69
CA PRO A 59 -7.37 5.16 2.11
C PRO A 59 -8.13 3.85 2.29
N CYS A 60 -7.94 2.85 1.42
CA CYS A 60 -8.61 1.55 1.57
C CYS A 60 -8.20 0.86 2.87
N MET A 61 -6.90 0.84 3.19
CA MET A 61 -6.40 0.26 4.45
C MET A 61 -6.91 1.01 5.68
N THR A 62 -6.94 2.35 5.62
CA THR A 62 -7.47 3.16 6.71
C THR A 62 -8.97 2.88 6.91
N SER A 63 -9.74 2.74 5.83
CA SER A 63 -11.16 2.40 5.89
C SER A 63 -11.40 1.00 6.45
N CYS A 64 -10.62 -0.02 6.03
CA CYS A 64 -10.71 -1.38 6.59
C CYS A 64 -10.54 -1.34 8.11
N ILE A 65 -9.45 -0.73 8.60
CA ILE A 65 -9.16 -0.65 10.03
C ILE A 65 -10.26 0.11 10.79
N SER A 66 -10.82 1.16 10.17
CA SER A 66 -11.89 1.94 10.79
C SER A 66 -13.24 1.20 10.87
N ASN A 67 -13.47 0.20 10.01
CA ASN A 67 -14.67 -0.62 9.98
C ASN A 67 -14.56 -1.83 10.91
N GLU A 68 -13.35 -2.39 11.07
CA GLU A 68 -13.10 -3.53 11.95
C GLU A 68 -12.99 -3.13 13.44
N ALA A 69 -12.63 -1.87 13.74
CA ALA A 69 -12.51 -1.40 15.12
C ALA A 69 -13.87 -0.99 15.73
N THR A 70 -14.18 -1.51 16.93
CA THR A 70 -15.33 -1.09 17.75
C THR A 70 -15.22 0.40 18.11
N ASP A 71 -16.35 1.10 18.21
CA ASP A 71 -16.39 2.56 18.43
C ASP A 71 -15.59 3.03 19.65
N ASP A 72 -15.52 2.22 20.71
CA ASP A 72 -14.77 2.51 21.95
C ASP A 72 -13.24 2.56 21.72
N VAL A 73 -12.71 1.68 20.87
CA VAL A 73 -11.25 1.56 20.60
C VAL A 73 -10.83 2.14 19.26
N LYS A 74 -11.78 2.60 18.43
CA LYS A 74 -11.53 3.07 17.06
C LYS A 74 -10.46 4.16 16.98
N GLY A 75 -10.47 5.11 17.92
CA GLY A 75 -9.47 6.17 17.99
C GLY A 75 -8.06 5.64 18.26
N VAL A 76 -7.94 4.67 19.18
CA VAL A 76 -6.66 4.03 19.52
C VAL A 76 -6.15 3.22 18.33
N THR A 77 -6.99 2.42 17.68
CA THR A 77 -6.60 1.57 16.53
C THR A 77 -6.12 2.42 15.35
N ILE A 78 -6.85 3.48 14.99
CA ILE A 78 -6.44 4.41 13.93
C ILE A 78 -5.16 5.16 14.33
N GLY A 79 -5.00 5.50 15.60
CA GLY A 79 -3.80 6.12 16.16
C GLY A 79 -2.57 5.23 16.01
N VAL A 80 -2.65 3.96 16.43
CA VAL A 80 -1.58 2.96 16.28
C VAL A 80 -1.22 2.79 14.80
N PHE A 81 -2.22 2.68 13.91
CA PHE A 81 -1.97 2.58 12.46
C PHE A 81 -1.20 3.79 11.91
N ARG A 82 -1.53 5.02 12.36
CA ARG A 82 -0.78 6.21 11.96
C ARG A 82 0.63 6.24 12.51
N CYS A 83 0.84 5.81 13.76
CA CYS A 83 2.17 5.69 14.35
C CYS A 83 3.03 4.67 13.58
N LEU A 84 2.48 3.52 13.21
CA LEU A 84 3.15 2.53 12.35
C LEU A 84 3.48 3.13 10.97
N GLY A 85 2.58 3.91 10.39
CA GLY A 85 2.82 4.63 9.14
C GLY A 85 3.95 5.67 9.25
N ALA A 86 4.05 6.38 10.38
CA ALA A 86 5.15 7.31 10.65
C ALA A 86 6.47 6.58 10.85
N LEU A 87 6.47 5.45 11.58
CA LEU A 87 7.63 4.59 11.79
C LEU A 87 8.15 4.02 10.47
N ALA A 88 7.25 3.53 9.61
CA ALA A 88 7.60 3.06 8.28
C ALA A 88 8.23 4.17 7.42
N ARG A 89 7.76 5.42 7.54
CA ARG A 89 8.37 6.58 6.85
C ARG A 89 9.70 7.02 7.46
N ALA A 90 10.00 6.69 8.71
CA ALA A 90 11.31 6.95 9.31
C ALA A 90 12.33 5.87 8.88
N ILE A 91 11.93 4.60 8.89
CA ILE A 91 12.81 3.46 8.56
C ILE A 91 13.01 3.33 7.04
N GLY A 92 11.98 3.62 6.24
CA GLY A 92 12.00 3.45 4.79
C GLY A 92 13.16 4.17 4.10
N PRO A 93 13.35 5.50 4.31
CA PRO A 93 14.48 6.24 3.76
C PRO A 93 15.83 5.74 4.26
N LEU A 94 15.96 5.36 5.54
CA LEU A 94 17.21 4.84 6.07
C LEU A 94 17.65 3.56 5.33
N PHE A 95 16.71 2.64 5.13
CA PHE A 95 16.97 1.41 4.39
C PHE A 95 17.22 1.69 2.91
N ALA A 96 16.35 2.48 2.27
CA ALA A 96 16.45 2.80 0.85
C ALA A 96 17.75 3.55 0.51
N SER A 97 18.14 4.56 1.30
CA SER A 97 19.39 5.28 1.10
C SER A 97 20.60 4.36 1.27
N THR A 98 20.61 3.50 2.29
CA THR A 98 21.71 2.53 2.51
C THR A 98 21.88 1.60 1.30
N VAL A 99 20.79 1.04 0.78
CA VAL A 99 20.82 0.14 -0.38
C VAL A 99 21.21 0.89 -1.66
N PHE A 100 20.67 2.10 -1.86
CA PHE A 100 20.95 2.94 -3.02
C PHE A 100 22.43 3.28 -3.16
N TRP A 101 23.09 3.62 -2.04
CA TRP A 101 24.52 3.96 -2.03
C TRP A 101 25.44 2.74 -2.17
N LEU A 102 25.00 1.54 -1.74
CA LEU A 102 25.84 0.34 -1.73
C LEU A 102 25.73 -0.53 -3.00
N PHE A 103 24.55 -0.64 -3.61
CA PHE A 103 24.25 -1.70 -4.59
C PHE A 103 23.76 -1.23 -5.95
N ASP A 104 23.65 0.08 -6.21
CA ASP A 104 23.06 0.70 -7.42
C ASP A 104 21.54 1.02 -7.30
N PRO A 105 21.07 2.13 -7.90
CA PRO A 105 19.65 2.48 -7.96
C PRO A 105 18.73 1.38 -8.47
N THR A 106 19.13 0.64 -9.51
CA THR A 106 18.28 -0.42 -10.09
C THR A 106 18.00 -1.53 -9.07
N ILE A 107 19.01 -1.93 -8.29
CA ILE A 107 18.87 -2.94 -7.25
C ILE A 107 17.96 -2.43 -6.12
N CYS A 108 18.09 -1.16 -5.74
CA CYS A 108 17.23 -0.53 -4.73
C CYS A 108 15.73 -0.61 -5.11
N TYR A 109 15.38 -0.29 -6.36
CA TYR A 109 14.00 -0.37 -6.82
C TYR A 109 13.50 -1.82 -6.94
N MET A 110 14.34 -2.74 -7.40
CA MET A 110 14.00 -4.17 -7.45
C MET A 110 13.73 -4.74 -6.06
N ILE A 111 14.58 -4.42 -5.08
CA ILE A 111 14.38 -4.81 -3.67
C ILE A 111 13.07 -4.22 -3.13
N GLY A 112 12.77 -2.96 -3.43
CA GLY A 112 11.49 -2.33 -3.07
C GLY A 112 10.28 -3.07 -3.63
N GLY A 113 10.36 -3.48 -4.91
CA GLY A 113 9.32 -4.30 -5.55
C GLY A 113 9.18 -5.68 -4.91
N VAL A 114 10.29 -6.35 -4.57
CA VAL A 114 10.29 -7.65 -3.89
C VAL A 114 9.68 -7.54 -2.49
N LEU A 115 10.01 -6.48 -1.75
CA LEU A 115 9.51 -6.25 -0.39
C LEU A 115 7.98 -6.11 -0.37
N LEU A 116 7.37 -5.60 -1.45
CA LEU A 116 5.92 -5.47 -1.59
C LEU A 116 5.18 -6.80 -1.76
N PHE A 117 5.87 -7.90 -2.08
CA PHE A 117 5.24 -9.22 -2.03
C PHE A 117 4.88 -9.65 -0.61
N ILE A 118 5.61 -9.19 0.40
CA ILE A 118 5.34 -9.51 1.81
C ILE A 118 3.95 -9.01 2.24
N PRO A 119 3.61 -7.69 2.13
CA PRO A 119 2.28 -7.22 2.47
C PRO A 119 1.20 -7.76 1.51
N LEU A 120 1.53 -8.07 0.25
CA LEU A 120 0.59 -8.71 -0.66
C LEU A 120 0.18 -10.09 -0.16
N PHE A 121 1.14 -10.91 0.25
CA PHE A 121 0.88 -12.25 0.77
C PHE A 121 0.13 -12.19 2.10
N MET A 122 0.55 -11.30 3.00
CA MET A 122 -0.09 -11.11 4.30
C MET A 122 -1.56 -10.65 4.16
N LEU A 123 -1.84 -9.73 3.23
CA LEU A 123 -3.19 -9.24 2.99
C LEU A 123 -4.09 -10.30 2.31
N ARG A 124 -3.51 -11.15 1.44
CA ARG A 124 -4.22 -12.28 0.86
C ARG A 124 -4.60 -13.31 1.90
N HIS A 125 -3.71 -13.59 2.86
CA HIS A 125 -3.99 -14.51 3.96
C HIS A 125 -5.12 -13.98 4.84
N LEU A 126 -5.04 -12.70 5.26
CA LEU A 126 -6.08 -12.06 6.06
C LEU A 126 -7.43 -12.02 5.34
N SER A 127 -7.45 -11.75 4.03
CA SER A 127 -8.70 -11.78 3.26
C SER A 127 -9.30 -13.19 3.18
N SER A 128 -8.48 -14.23 3.18
CA SER A 128 -8.95 -15.61 3.19
C SER A 128 -9.61 -15.96 4.53
N GLU A 129 -9.02 -15.52 5.64
CA GLU A 129 -9.55 -15.74 6.99
C GLU A 129 -10.88 -15.01 7.21
N ILE A 130 -10.98 -13.74 6.79
CA ILE A 130 -12.22 -12.96 6.93
C ILE A 130 -13.38 -13.58 6.12
N ASN A 131 -13.09 -14.14 4.95
CA ASN A 131 -14.11 -14.79 4.14
C ASN A 131 -14.57 -16.11 4.77
N ALA A 132 -13.68 -16.88 5.39
CA ALA A 132 -14.03 -18.11 6.08
C ALA A 132 -14.96 -17.86 7.29
N ILE A 133 -14.72 -16.80 8.07
CA ILE A 133 -15.57 -16.45 9.23
C ILE A 133 -16.99 -16.04 8.83
N LYS A 134 -17.19 -15.48 7.63
CA LYS A 134 -18.51 -15.07 7.15
C LYS A 134 -19.35 -16.22 6.58
N GLU A 135 -18.75 -17.38 6.36
CA GLU A 135 -19.44 -18.58 5.87
C GLU A 135 -19.93 -19.49 7.02
N GLU A 136 -19.54 -19.20 8.27
CA GLU A 136 -20.10 -19.80 9.50
C GLU A 136 -21.26 -18.96 10.07
#